data_AF-A0AAW6BK46-F1
#
_entry.id   AF-A0AAW6BK46-F1
#
_cell.length_a   1.000
_cell.length_b   1.000
_cell.length_c   1.000
_cell.angle_alpha   90.00
_cell.angle_beta   90.00
_cell.angle_gamma   90.00
#
_symmetry.space_group_name_H-M   'P 1'
#
loop_
_entity.id
_entity.type
_entity.pdbx_description
1 polymer ?
#
loop_
_entity_poly.entity_id
_entity_poly.type
_entity_poly.pdbx_seq_one_letter_code
_entity_poly.pdbx_strand_id
1 'polypeptide(L)'
;MNTKIVVPLCLVIFFVKLYLDAILFPGFTVDSWTYYDLSKVVFTGYEPSFIRQYQYNSLHSPSFPFFYPLLIGFMDNILNIGIYSSVILNIILLSLCAILSAKLLQRLRLQRVYFIVFAFLLLYPPFFQEVVYGRAIPLATLELLLIGYIFLSQQHLNNNKLLLLGFVFGLSILTRFEFLIIFLIFSLWVTFKEKTSIGKLLFMIFPLISIVIWAFYSEYYFNTLWVTENSKLLVMPPHISILDYKPNLEENTYLEIIKNIITKELRTITAFTVWGVFTPLIIIFFYLTLKKISKKTNASSIKINSKKNNKLAFLILAIISVVPVIGLTGYTDGRYFFNVYLFIIIFLLNIMKGNINKHNKVKIVKICLIYIILISSAWTIGRTMKKTTADNNTPEYISEIDRQGIAKCITTRNIKRILFITKNGFEQVSVSENAINSKALFFLSPSNIDSNNIDDFVKQHAIDAIYTKEPILTHSNTTQCNNNLYILIK
;
A
#
# COMPACT_ATOMS: atom_id res chain seq x y z
N MET A 1 9.03 -33.30 3.04
CA MET A 1 8.25 -32.57 2.03
C MET A 1 9.17 -32.38 0.86
N ASN A 2 8.91 -33.14 -0.20
CA ASN A 2 9.67 -33.05 -1.44
C ASN A 2 9.41 -31.65 -2.03
N THR A 3 10.45 -30.97 -2.53
CA THR A 3 10.33 -29.61 -3.10
C THR A 3 9.32 -29.57 -4.25
N LYS A 4 9.16 -30.70 -4.94
CA LYS A 4 8.16 -30.96 -5.97
C LYS A 4 6.71 -30.81 -5.50
N ILE A 5 6.41 -30.91 -4.21
CA ILE A 5 5.03 -30.88 -3.67
C ILE A 5 4.68 -29.51 -3.07
N VAL A 6 5.66 -28.84 -2.44
CA VAL A 6 5.42 -27.58 -1.71
C VAL A 6 5.01 -26.44 -2.63
N VAL A 7 5.70 -26.28 -3.76
CA VAL A 7 5.42 -25.19 -4.71
C VAL A 7 4.04 -25.35 -5.34
N PRO A 8 3.67 -26.53 -5.89
CA PRO A 8 2.31 -26.75 -6.38
C PRO A 8 1.25 -26.53 -5.30
N LEU A 9 1.48 -26.99 -4.07
CA LEU A 9 0.52 -26.78 -2.98
C LEU A 9 0.30 -25.29 -2.66
N CYS A 10 1.38 -24.50 -2.56
CA CYS A 10 1.26 -23.06 -2.30
C CYS A 10 0.54 -22.34 -3.45
N LEU A 11 0.80 -22.74 -4.70
CA LEU A 11 0.12 -22.21 -5.87
C LEU A 11 -1.37 -22.58 -5.88
N VAL A 12 -1.71 -23.84 -5.61
CA VAL A 12 -3.11 -24.28 -5.51
C VAL A 12 -3.85 -23.47 -4.45
N ILE A 13 -3.27 -23.31 -3.25
CA ILE A 13 -3.88 -22.49 -2.18
C ILE A 13 -4.02 -21.04 -2.65
N PHE A 14 -2.99 -20.47 -3.29
CA PHE A 14 -3.03 -19.10 -3.81
C PHE A 14 -4.16 -18.92 -4.84
N PHE A 15 -4.28 -19.81 -5.83
CA PHE A 15 -5.31 -19.71 -6.86
C PHE A 15 -6.72 -19.93 -6.31
N VAL A 16 -6.89 -20.88 -5.37
CA VAL A 16 -8.17 -21.06 -4.68
C VAL A 16 -8.54 -19.77 -3.93
N LYS A 17 -7.60 -19.18 -3.18
CA LYS A 17 -7.84 -17.91 -2.48
C LYS A 17 -8.14 -16.78 -3.46
N LEU A 18 -7.45 -16.71 -4.59
CA LEU A 18 -7.68 -15.68 -5.61
C LEU A 18 -9.11 -15.81 -6.16
N TYR A 19 -9.54 -17.03 -6.46
CA TYR A 19 -10.91 -17.28 -6.90
C TYR A 19 -11.95 -16.86 -5.84
N LEU A 20 -11.71 -17.19 -4.56
CA LEU A 20 -12.60 -16.78 -3.48
C LEU A 20 -12.63 -15.25 -3.27
N ASP A 21 -11.47 -14.60 -3.12
CA ASP A 21 -11.37 -13.18 -2.70
C ASP A 21 -11.47 -12.15 -3.85
N ALA A 22 -11.17 -12.54 -5.09
CA ALA A 22 -11.22 -11.63 -6.25
C ALA A 22 -12.45 -11.86 -7.13
N ILE A 23 -12.94 -13.10 -7.24
CA ILE A 23 -14.03 -13.45 -8.17
C ILE A 23 -15.35 -13.58 -7.41
N LEU A 24 -15.43 -14.45 -6.39
CA LEU A 24 -16.69 -14.66 -5.68
C LEU A 24 -17.03 -13.52 -4.72
N PHE A 25 -16.01 -12.92 -4.09
CA PHE A 25 -16.19 -11.91 -3.06
C PHE A 25 -15.31 -10.68 -3.32
N PRO A 26 -15.49 -9.96 -4.45
CA PRO A 26 -14.61 -8.85 -4.82
C PRO A 26 -14.47 -7.89 -3.64
N GLY A 27 -13.22 -7.70 -3.22
CA GLY A 27 -12.85 -6.95 -2.02
C GLY A 27 -12.06 -5.68 -2.32
N PHE A 28 -12.22 -5.13 -3.53
CA PHE A 28 -11.61 -3.85 -3.91
C PHE A 28 -11.90 -2.77 -2.87
N THR A 29 -10.87 -2.03 -2.50
CA THR A 29 -10.97 -0.98 -1.49
C THR A 29 -10.93 0.40 -2.15
N VAL A 30 -11.02 1.43 -1.32
CA VAL A 30 -10.87 2.81 -1.77
C VAL A 30 -9.59 3.03 -2.57
N ASP A 31 -8.49 2.50 -2.05
CA ASP A 31 -7.18 2.61 -2.68
C ASP A 31 -7.18 1.97 -4.07
N SER A 32 -7.81 0.80 -4.23
CA SER A 32 -7.89 0.08 -5.51
C SER A 32 -8.55 0.93 -6.59
N TRP A 33 -9.71 1.49 -6.28
CA TRP A 33 -10.46 2.32 -7.20
C TRP A 33 -9.77 3.64 -7.47
N THR A 34 -9.18 4.28 -6.46
CA THR A 34 -8.39 5.50 -6.66
C THR A 34 -7.19 5.27 -7.57
N TYR A 35 -6.44 4.17 -7.41
CA TYR A 35 -5.34 3.84 -8.31
C TYR A 35 -5.82 3.66 -9.76
N TYR A 36 -6.95 2.97 -9.94
CA TYR A 36 -7.53 2.76 -11.26
C TYR A 36 -8.05 4.06 -11.89
N ASP A 37 -8.75 4.90 -11.13
CA ASP A 37 -9.25 6.19 -11.63
C ASP A 37 -8.10 7.12 -12.01
N LEU A 38 -7.07 7.22 -11.15
CA LEU A 38 -5.85 7.98 -11.45
C LEU A 38 -5.12 7.47 -12.69
N SER A 39 -5.18 6.16 -12.97
CA SER A 39 -4.57 5.57 -14.17
C SER A 39 -5.13 6.15 -15.48
N LYS A 40 -6.40 6.61 -15.47
CA LYS A 40 -7.07 7.19 -16.63
C LYS A 40 -6.65 8.64 -16.89
N VAL A 41 -6.11 9.32 -15.87
CA VAL A 41 -5.85 10.77 -15.88
C VAL A 41 -4.40 11.15 -15.57
N VAL A 42 -3.46 10.18 -15.60
CA VAL A 42 -2.02 10.40 -15.35
C VAL A 42 -1.43 11.52 -16.20
N PHE A 43 -1.90 11.67 -17.44
CA PHE A 43 -1.40 12.65 -18.40
C PHE A 43 -2.30 13.88 -18.58
N THR A 44 -3.44 13.95 -17.89
CA THR A 44 -4.45 15.01 -18.07
C THR A 44 -4.63 15.85 -16.81
N GLY A 45 -3.54 16.11 -16.09
CA GLY A 45 -3.56 16.92 -14.87
C GLY A 45 -3.87 16.14 -13.58
N TYR A 46 -4.08 14.82 -13.64
CA TYR A 46 -4.30 13.98 -12.45
C TYR A 46 -5.56 14.36 -11.65
N GLU A 47 -6.63 14.68 -12.38
CA GLU A 47 -7.97 15.00 -11.88
C GLU A 47 -8.84 13.73 -11.89
N PRO A 48 -8.91 12.94 -10.80
CA PRO A 48 -9.76 11.76 -10.75
C PRO A 48 -11.23 12.15 -10.76
N SER A 49 -12.08 11.22 -11.24
CA SER A 49 -13.53 11.36 -11.10
C SER A 49 -13.98 11.22 -9.63
N PHE A 50 -13.14 10.62 -8.78
CA PHE A 50 -13.39 10.49 -7.35
C PHE A 50 -12.33 11.23 -6.51
N ILE A 51 -12.77 12.19 -5.70
CA ILE A 51 -11.93 12.94 -4.77
C ILE A 51 -12.12 12.35 -3.37
N ARG A 52 -11.04 11.82 -2.81
CA ARG A 52 -11.03 11.18 -1.48
C ARG A 52 -10.36 12.01 -0.39
N GLN A 53 -9.85 13.17 -0.76
CA GLN A 53 -9.23 14.12 0.15
C GLN A 53 -10.18 15.28 0.42
N TYR A 54 -10.55 15.45 1.69
CA TYR A 54 -11.48 16.52 2.11
C TYR A 54 -10.76 17.64 2.87
N GLN A 55 -9.43 17.59 2.87
CA GLN A 55 -8.59 18.56 3.57
C GLN A 55 -7.97 19.57 2.59
N TYR A 56 -8.04 19.32 1.29
CA TYR A 56 -7.59 20.23 0.24
C TYR A 56 -8.80 20.60 -0.62
N ASN A 57 -8.96 21.88 -0.92
CA ASN A 57 -9.95 22.33 -1.88
C ASN A 57 -9.34 22.32 -3.29
N SER A 58 -9.10 21.12 -3.83
CA SER A 58 -8.51 20.90 -5.15
C SER A 58 -9.21 19.77 -5.87
N LEU A 59 -9.30 19.86 -7.19
CA LEU A 59 -9.80 18.80 -8.07
C LEU A 59 -8.74 17.74 -8.39
N HIS A 60 -7.47 18.04 -8.06
CA HIS A 60 -6.33 17.17 -8.32
C HIS A 60 -6.06 16.27 -7.11
N SER A 61 -5.49 15.09 -7.35
CA SER A 61 -5.24 14.12 -6.28
C SER A 61 -3.85 14.24 -5.64
N PRO A 62 -3.74 14.33 -4.29
CA PRO A 62 -2.49 14.21 -3.55
C PRO A 62 -2.26 12.78 -3.02
N SER A 63 -3.11 11.81 -3.37
CA SER A 63 -3.19 10.52 -2.68
C SER A 63 -2.03 9.59 -3.02
N PHE A 64 -1.73 9.43 -4.32
CA PHE A 64 -0.73 8.48 -4.79
C PHE A 64 0.19 9.08 -5.84
N PRO A 65 1.49 8.72 -5.82
CA PRO A 65 2.43 9.02 -6.89
C PRO A 65 2.08 8.37 -8.25
N PHE A 66 2.69 8.87 -9.33
CA PHE A 66 2.27 8.59 -10.71
C PHE A 66 2.61 7.19 -11.26
N PHE A 67 3.65 6.52 -10.77
CA PHE A 67 4.22 5.36 -11.47
C PHE A 67 3.31 4.12 -11.43
N TYR A 68 2.69 3.80 -10.30
CA TYR A 68 1.77 2.65 -10.23
C TYR A 68 0.49 2.87 -11.06
N PRO A 69 -0.21 4.01 -10.96
CA PRO A 69 -1.30 4.38 -11.87
C PRO A 69 -0.90 4.31 -13.34
N LEU A 70 0.30 4.79 -13.70
CA LEU A 70 0.80 4.71 -15.07
C LEU A 70 0.87 3.26 -15.58
N LEU A 71 1.39 2.34 -14.76
CA LEU A 71 1.46 0.92 -15.13
C LEU A 71 0.07 0.27 -15.24
N ILE A 72 -0.89 0.66 -14.40
CA ILE A 72 -2.27 0.21 -14.52
C ILE A 72 -2.86 0.68 -15.86
N GLY A 73 -2.66 1.96 -16.22
CA GLY A 73 -3.16 2.52 -17.47
C GLY A 73 -2.60 1.79 -18.70
N PHE A 74 -1.30 1.47 -18.70
CA PHE A 74 -0.70 0.65 -19.74
C PHE A 74 -1.29 -0.77 -19.80
N MET A 75 -1.51 -1.41 -18.65
CA MET A 75 -2.09 -2.75 -18.59
C MET A 75 -3.54 -2.75 -19.09
N ASP A 76 -4.33 -1.75 -18.70
CA ASP A 76 -5.73 -1.63 -19.11
C ASP A 76 -5.87 -1.27 -20.59
N ASN A 77 -4.96 -0.47 -21.15
CA ASN A 77 -4.92 -0.24 -22.60
C ASN A 77 -4.67 -1.53 -23.42
N ILE A 78 -3.98 -2.52 -22.84
CA ILE A 78 -3.70 -3.80 -23.51
C ILE A 78 -4.84 -4.80 -23.30
N LEU A 79 -5.34 -4.91 -22.07
CA LEU A 79 -6.31 -5.95 -21.69
C LEU A 79 -7.77 -5.50 -21.83
N ASN A 80 -8.04 -4.22 -21.61
CA ASN A 80 -9.37 -3.61 -21.61
C ASN A 80 -10.40 -4.35 -20.73
N ILE A 81 -9.99 -4.68 -19.50
CA ILE A 81 -10.83 -5.39 -18.51
C ILE A 81 -11.11 -4.54 -17.26
N GLY A 82 -10.86 -3.25 -17.33
CA GLY A 82 -11.17 -2.28 -16.28
C GLY A 82 -10.25 -2.44 -15.05
N ILE A 83 -10.83 -2.32 -13.86
CA ILE A 83 -10.08 -2.42 -12.60
C ILE A 83 -9.33 -3.75 -12.47
N TYR A 84 -9.82 -4.84 -13.07
CA TYR A 84 -9.14 -6.14 -13.03
C TYR A 84 -7.76 -6.13 -13.72
N SER A 85 -7.48 -5.16 -14.58
CA SER A 85 -6.14 -4.94 -15.16
C SER A 85 -5.09 -4.74 -14.07
N SER A 86 -5.44 -4.08 -12.96
CA SER A 86 -4.55 -3.91 -11.80
C SER A 86 -4.24 -5.23 -11.07
N VAL A 87 -5.19 -6.18 -11.06
CA VAL A 87 -5.00 -7.51 -10.47
C VAL A 87 -4.03 -8.33 -11.32
N ILE A 88 -4.21 -8.32 -12.64
CA ILE A 88 -3.30 -9.00 -13.58
C ILE A 88 -1.89 -8.42 -13.48
N LEU A 89 -1.76 -7.08 -13.44
CA LEU A 89 -0.48 -6.41 -13.18
C LEU A 89 0.16 -6.93 -11.89
N ASN A 90 -0.59 -7.01 -10.79
CA ASN A 90 -0.07 -7.47 -9.51
C ASN A 90 0.33 -8.95 -9.49
N ILE A 91 -0.34 -9.83 -10.25
CA ILE A 91 0.08 -11.23 -10.43
C ILE A 91 1.43 -11.30 -11.17
N ILE A 92 1.62 -10.46 -12.19
CA ILE A 92 2.90 -10.35 -12.91
C ILE A 92 3.99 -9.84 -11.95
N LEU A 93 3.72 -8.77 -11.20
CA LEU A 93 4.65 -8.21 -10.21
C LEU A 93 5.01 -9.22 -9.12
N LEU A 94 4.04 -10.01 -8.63
CA LEU A 94 4.27 -11.09 -7.68
C LEU A 94 5.18 -12.18 -8.25
N SER A 95 4.98 -12.55 -9.51
CA SER A 95 5.83 -13.51 -10.21
C SER A 95 7.26 -12.99 -10.34
N LEU A 96 7.43 -11.71 -10.67
CA LEU A 96 8.74 -11.05 -10.69
C LEU A 96 9.37 -10.97 -9.30
N CYS A 97 8.59 -10.69 -8.25
CA CYS A 97 9.05 -10.74 -6.85
C CYS A 97 9.56 -12.15 -6.48
N ALA A 98 8.85 -13.20 -6.87
CA ALA A 98 9.26 -14.59 -6.63
C ALA A 98 10.60 -14.88 -7.33
N ILE A 99 10.73 -14.56 -8.61
CA ILE A 99 11.96 -14.74 -9.39
C ILE A 99 13.13 -13.96 -8.77
N LEU A 100 12.91 -12.70 -8.42
CA LEU A 100 13.95 -11.84 -7.89
C LEU A 100 14.35 -12.22 -6.46
N SER A 101 13.41 -12.65 -5.64
CA SER A 101 13.69 -13.22 -4.32
C SER A 101 14.54 -14.48 -4.43
N ALA A 102 14.30 -15.35 -5.42
CA ALA A 102 15.13 -16.52 -5.70
C ALA A 102 16.58 -16.11 -6.05
N LYS A 103 16.74 -15.12 -6.94
CA LYS A 103 18.06 -14.58 -7.32
C LYS A 103 18.78 -13.92 -6.13
N LEU A 104 18.06 -13.19 -5.29
CA LEU A 104 18.59 -12.58 -4.07
C LEU A 104 19.04 -13.65 -3.06
N LEU A 105 18.23 -14.67 -2.83
CA LEU A 105 18.57 -15.80 -1.96
C LEU A 105 19.74 -16.61 -2.50
N GLN A 106 19.82 -16.84 -3.82
CA GLN A 106 20.98 -17.46 -4.45
C GLN A 106 22.26 -16.66 -4.18
N ARG A 107 22.19 -15.33 -4.32
CA ARG A 107 23.30 -14.42 -4.01
C ARG A 107 23.71 -14.49 -2.53
N LEU A 108 22.77 -14.76 -1.62
CA LEU A 108 23.05 -14.99 -0.19
C LEU A 108 23.42 -16.46 0.12
N ARG A 109 23.42 -17.36 -0.87
CA ARG A 109 23.54 -18.82 -0.75
C ARG A 109 22.52 -19.42 0.24
N LEU A 110 21.27 -19.02 0.06
CA LEU A 110 20.08 -19.40 0.84
C LEU A 110 19.06 -20.18 -0.01
N GLN A 111 19.48 -20.83 -1.10
CA GLN A 111 18.55 -21.50 -2.03
C GLN A 111 17.65 -22.54 -1.33
N ARG A 112 18.16 -23.20 -0.28
CA ARG A 112 17.44 -24.26 0.45
C ARG A 112 16.24 -23.76 1.28
N VAL A 113 16.18 -22.47 1.59
CA VAL A 113 15.11 -21.87 2.40
C VAL A 113 14.18 -20.99 1.56
N TYR A 114 14.34 -21.01 0.24
CA TYR A 114 13.52 -20.27 -0.71
C TYR A 114 12.02 -20.52 -0.51
N PHE A 115 11.61 -21.75 -0.20
CA PHE A 115 10.20 -22.09 0.00
C PHE A 115 9.54 -21.29 1.12
N ILE A 116 10.26 -20.88 2.17
CA ILE A 116 9.70 -20.03 3.22
C ILE A 116 9.35 -18.65 2.64
N VAL A 117 10.27 -18.05 1.89
CA VAL A 117 10.08 -16.74 1.27
C VAL A 117 8.99 -16.81 0.21
N PHE A 118 9.01 -17.84 -0.64
CA PHE A 118 7.99 -18.06 -1.66
C PHE A 118 6.59 -18.23 -1.06
N ALA A 119 6.43 -19.07 -0.04
CA ALA A 119 5.16 -19.23 0.64
C ALA A 119 4.72 -17.94 1.34
N PHE A 120 5.64 -17.19 1.93
CA PHE A 120 5.34 -15.90 2.57
C PHE A 120 4.84 -14.85 1.54
N LEU A 121 5.50 -14.75 0.38
CA LEU A 121 5.05 -13.89 -0.72
C LEU A 121 3.65 -14.26 -1.24
N LEU A 122 3.33 -15.55 -1.33
CA LEU A 122 2.03 -15.99 -1.86
C LEU A 122 0.90 -15.93 -0.83
N LEU A 123 1.18 -16.27 0.43
CA LEU A 123 0.15 -16.67 1.38
C LEU A 123 0.02 -15.74 2.59
N TYR A 124 0.94 -14.80 2.82
CA TYR A 124 0.80 -13.85 3.92
C TYR A 124 -0.44 -12.97 3.70
N PRO A 125 -1.48 -13.04 4.56
CA PRO A 125 -2.79 -12.49 4.21
C PRO A 125 -2.82 -10.99 3.87
N PRO A 126 -2.17 -10.10 4.63
CA PRO A 126 -2.16 -8.67 4.30
C PRO A 126 -1.53 -8.37 2.94
N PHE A 127 -0.46 -9.08 2.56
CA PHE A 127 0.17 -8.89 1.25
C PHE A 127 -0.62 -9.56 0.12
N PHE A 128 -1.22 -10.72 0.38
CA PHE A 128 -2.11 -11.37 -0.56
C PHE A 128 -3.27 -10.43 -0.97
N GLN A 129 -3.88 -9.74 0.00
CA GLN A 129 -4.92 -8.74 -0.26
C GLN A 129 -4.44 -7.55 -1.09
N GLU A 130 -3.16 -7.17 -1.00
CA GLU A 130 -2.59 -6.13 -1.86
C GLU A 130 -2.52 -6.60 -3.31
N VAL A 131 -2.17 -7.87 -3.53
CA VAL A 131 -2.13 -8.49 -4.86
C VAL A 131 -3.54 -8.56 -5.46
N VAL A 132 -4.49 -9.19 -4.75
CA VAL A 132 -5.83 -9.43 -5.31
C VAL A 132 -6.69 -8.17 -5.43
N TYR A 133 -6.35 -7.08 -4.73
CA TYR A 133 -7.04 -5.80 -4.85
C TYR A 133 -6.32 -4.77 -5.69
N GLY A 134 -5.27 -5.15 -6.43
CA GLY A 134 -4.67 -4.24 -7.39
C GLY A 134 -4.09 -2.97 -6.74
N ARG A 135 -3.44 -3.11 -5.59
CA ARG A 135 -2.82 -2.00 -4.85
C ARG A 135 -1.30 -1.99 -5.04
N ALA A 136 -0.61 -0.89 -4.71
CA ALA A 136 0.78 -0.65 -5.10
C ALA A 136 1.87 -1.43 -4.32
N ILE A 137 1.55 -2.09 -3.20
CA ILE A 137 2.57 -2.75 -2.36
C ILE A 137 3.37 -3.86 -3.09
N PRO A 138 2.81 -4.66 -4.02
CA PRO A 138 3.58 -5.62 -4.81
C PRO A 138 4.65 -4.96 -5.70
N LEU A 139 4.38 -3.77 -6.26
CA LEU A 139 5.39 -3.01 -7.01
C LEU A 139 6.50 -2.51 -6.07
N ALA A 140 6.12 -1.92 -4.93
CA ALA A 140 7.08 -1.48 -3.91
C ALA A 140 7.96 -2.65 -3.41
N THR A 141 7.38 -3.86 -3.29
CA THR A 141 8.12 -5.07 -2.93
C THR A 141 9.15 -5.44 -4.00
N LEU A 142 8.76 -5.39 -5.28
CA LEU A 142 9.65 -5.66 -6.41
C LEU A 142 10.82 -4.67 -6.43
N GLU A 143 10.55 -3.38 -6.26
CA GLU A 143 11.53 -2.30 -6.21
C GLU A 143 12.52 -2.50 -5.05
N LEU A 144 12.05 -2.82 -3.84
CA LEU A 144 12.93 -3.12 -2.70
C LEU A 144 13.78 -4.38 -2.94
N LEU A 145 13.22 -5.40 -3.57
CA LEU A 145 13.98 -6.59 -3.97
C LEU A 145 15.05 -6.24 -5.02
N LEU A 146 14.78 -5.31 -5.95
CA LEU A 146 15.75 -4.81 -6.93
C LEU A 146 16.86 -4.01 -6.26
N ILE A 147 16.50 -3.06 -5.39
CA ILE A 147 17.43 -2.29 -4.55
C ILE A 147 18.33 -3.25 -3.77
N GLY A 148 17.74 -4.21 -3.05
CA GLY A 148 18.48 -5.20 -2.28
C GLY A 148 19.38 -6.08 -3.13
N TYR A 149 18.90 -6.52 -4.29
CA TYR A 149 19.69 -7.29 -5.24
C TYR A 149 20.90 -6.48 -5.70
N ILE A 150 20.72 -5.29 -6.26
CA ILE A 150 21.80 -4.44 -6.78
C ILE A 150 22.81 -4.10 -5.68
N PHE A 151 22.32 -3.64 -4.53
CA PHE A 151 23.15 -3.20 -3.40
C PHE A 151 24.04 -4.30 -2.81
N LEU A 152 23.52 -5.53 -2.76
CA LEU A 152 24.23 -6.71 -2.23
C LEU A 152 25.09 -7.44 -3.28
N SER A 153 25.16 -6.93 -4.51
CA SER A 153 25.88 -7.57 -5.62
C SER A 153 27.39 -7.61 -5.41
N GLN A 154 27.97 -6.52 -4.92
CA GLN A 154 29.41 -6.33 -4.75
C GLN A 154 29.70 -5.45 -3.52
N GLN A 155 30.95 -5.43 -3.06
CA GLN A 155 31.36 -4.60 -1.93
C GLN A 155 31.28 -3.11 -2.28
N HIS A 156 31.82 -2.74 -3.43
CA HIS A 156 31.70 -1.40 -4.03
C HIS A 156 30.83 -1.53 -5.28
N LEU A 157 29.93 -0.55 -5.48
CA LEU A 157 29.09 -0.49 -6.66
C LEU A 157 29.86 0.27 -7.73
N ASN A 158 29.86 -0.24 -8.97
CA ASN A 158 30.37 0.52 -10.10
C ASN A 158 29.33 1.56 -10.55
N ASN A 159 29.76 2.50 -11.40
CA ASN A 159 28.92 3.59 -11.92
C ASN A 159 27.58 3.09 -12.50
N ASN A 160 27.59 2.01 -13.29
CA ASN A 160 26.37 1.45 -13.88
C ASN A 160 25.37 0.96 -12.82
N LYS A 161 25.86 0.39 -11.71
CA LYS A 161 25.01 -0.05 -10.60
C LYS A 161 24.51 1.11 -9.75
N LEU A 162 25.31 2.16 -9.58
CA LEU A 162 24.87 3.38 -8.91
C LEU A 162 23.77 4.07 -9.72
N LEU A 163 23.95 4.18 -11.04
CA LEU A 163 22.95 4.70 -11.96
C LEU A 163 21.67 3.87 -11.92
N LEU A 164 21.77 2.53 -12.01
CA LEU A 164 20.60 1.65 -11.95
C LEU A 164 19.91 1.71 -10.59
N LEU A 165 20.68 1.82 -9.49
CA LEU A 165 20.11 1.95 -8.15
C LEU A 165 19.37 3.30 -8.01
N GLY A 166 19.95 4.38 -8.51
CA GLY A 166 19.32 5.69 -8.58
C GLY A 166 18.03 5.66 -9.41
N PHE A 167 18.07 5.02 -10.58
CA PHE A 167 16.89 4.82 -11.43
C PHE A 167 15.76 4.09 -10.69
N VAL A 168 16.06 2.98 -10.01
CA VAL A 168 15.06 2.26 -9.22
C VAL A 168 14.51 3.14 -8.09
N PHE A 169 15.34 3.89 -7.37
CA PHE A 169 14.86 4.83 -6.35
C PHE A 169 13.97 5.94 -6.93
N GLY A 170 14.31 6.48 -8.10
CA GLY A 170 13.49 7.47 -8.80
C GLY A 170 12.09 6.93 -9.10
N LEU A 171 12.00 5.72 -9.65
CA LEU A 171 10.72 5.04 -9.85
C LEU A 171 10.00 4.77 -8.51
N SER A 172 10.72 4.32 -7.49
CA SER A 172 10.12 3.95 -6.21
C SER A 172 9.51 5.15 -5.47
N ILE A 173 10.14 6.33 -5.54
CA ILE A 173 9.57 7.59 -5.01
C ILE A 173 8.27 7.93 -5.74
N LEU A 174 8.23 7.70 -7.06
CA LEU A 174 7.02 7.83 -7.87
C LEU A 174 6.06 6.64 -7.75
N THR A 175 6.35 5.62 -6.95
CA THR A 175 5.43 4.54 -6.58
C THR A 175 4.78 4.82 -5.23
N ARG A 176 5.60 5.17 -4.23
CA ARG A 176 5.13 5.57 -2.90
C ARG A 176 6.08 6.59 -2.25
N PHE A 177 5.51 7.55 -1.54
CA PHE A 177 6.28 8.62 -0.89
C PHE A 177 7.25 8.12 0.19
N GLU A 178 6.99 6.98 0.84
CA GLU A 178 7.87 6.51 1.92
C GLU A 178 9.26 6.10 1.44
N PHE A 179 9.43 5.83 0.14
CA PHE A 179 10.74 5.57 -0.46
C PHE A 179 11.67 6.78 -0.40
N LEU A 180 11.15 8.00 -0.21
CA LEU A 180 11.97 9.18 0.01
C LEU A 180 12.86 9.00 1.25
N ILE A 181 12.35 8.40 2.32
CA ILE A 181 13.10 8.15 3.56
C ILE A 181 14.20 7.12 3.33
N ILE A 182 13.88 6.04 2.62
CA ILE A 182 14.85 5.00 2.26
C ILE A 182 15.95 5.62 1.38
N PHE A 183 15.56 6.43 0.39
CA PHE A 183 16.47 7.16 -0.48
C PHE A 183 17.41 8.07 0.32
N LEU A 184 16.90 8.90 1.24
CA LEU A 184 17.73 9.78 2.07
C LEU A 184 18.80 9.01 2.86
N ILE A 185 18.43 7.87 3.45
CA ILE A 185 19.38 7.00 4.17
C ILE A 185 20.45 6.42 3.22
N PHE A 186 20.04 6.00 2.02
CA PHE A 186 20.98 5.54 0.99
C PHE A 186 21.87 6.67 0.45
N SER A 187 21.37 7.89 0.33
CA SER A 187 22.14 9.08 -0.06
C SER A 187 23.24 9.40 0.95
N LEU A 188 22.97 9.23 2.25
CA LEU A 188 24.01 9.31 3.28
C LEU A 188 25.07 8.22 3.06
N TRP A 189 24.65 6.98 2.84
CA TRP A 189 25.58 5.88 2.56
C TRP A 189 26.45 6.14 1.33
N VAL A 190 25.85 6.60 0.21
CA VAL A 190 26.57 6.94 -1.02
C VAL A 190 27.53 8.10 -0.76
N THR A 191 27.10 9.16 -0.07
CA THR A 191 27.94 10.32 0.25
C THR A 191 29.22 9.93 0.99
N PHE A 192 29.12 9.02 1.96
CA PHE A 192 30.25 8.59 2.79
C PHE A 192 31.07 7.42 2.22
N LYS A 193 30.48 6.56 1.37
CA LYS A 193 31.15 5.36 0.84
C LYS A 193 31.62 5.49 -0.59
N GLU A 194 30.94 6.29 -1.41
CA GLU A 194 31.35 6.56 -2.78
C GLU A 194 32.38 7.68 -2.80
N LYS A 195 33.52 7.42 -3.44
CA LYS A 195 34.63 8.38 -3.49
C LYS A 195 34.52 9.32 -4.68
N THR A 196 33.91 8.86 -5.77
CA THR A 196 33.86 9.63 -7.02
C THR A 196 32.63 10.54 -7.07
N SER A 197 32.82 11.80 -7.46
CA SER A 197 31.70 12.74 -7.67
C SER A 197 30.75 12.25 -8.77
N ILE A 198 31.29 11.58 -9.80
CA ILE A 198 30.51 10.99 -10.88
C ILE A 198 29.58 9.90 -10.34
N GLY A 199 30.08 8.98 -9.50
CA GLY A 199 29.25 7.93 -8.90
C GLY A 199 28.12 8.50 -8.03
N LYS A 200 28.41 9.55 -7.25
CA LYS A 200 27.41 10.28 -6.45
C LYS A 200 26.33 10.90 -7.36
N LEU A 201 26.75 11.61 -8.41
CA LEU A 201 25.84 12.24 -9.36
C LEU A 201 24.93 11.20 -10.04
N LEU A 202 25.50 10.10 -10.55
CA LEU A 202 24.75 9.04 -11.24
C LEU A 202 23.68 8.40 -10.35
N PHE A 203 23.94 8.27 -9.04
CA PHE A 203 22.94 7.80 -8.09
C PHE A 203 21.81 8.82 -7.86
N MET A 204 22.13 10.12 -7.86
CA MET A 204 21.19 11.19 -7.50
C MET A 204 20.28 11.67 -8.63
N ILE A 205 20.68 11.54 -9.90
CA ILE A 205 19.95 12.14 -11.04
C ILE A 205 18.47 11.73 -11.07
N PHE A 206 18.16 10.43 -11.11
CA PHE A 206 16.76 9.98 -11.26
C PHE A 206 15.89 10.27 -10.03
N PRO A 207 16.35 10.05 -8.77
CA PRO A 207 15.58 10.43 -7.60
C PRO A 207 15.28 11.93 -7.53
N LEU A 208 16.25 12.78 -7.92
CA LEU A 208 16.02 14.23 -7.95
C LEU A 208 15.01 14.62 -9.02
N ILE A 209 15.06 14.01 -10.21
CA ILE A 209 14.04 14.22 -11.25
C ILE A 209 12.65 13.86 -10.72
N SER A 210 12.50 12.72 -10.06
CA SER A 210 11.23 12.29 -9.45
C SER A 210 10.72 13.27 -8.39
N ILE A 211 11.61 13.76 -7.53
CA ILE A 211 11.28 14.76 -6.50
C ILE A 211 10.81 16.06 -7.17
N VAL A 212 11.52 16.54 -8.20
CA VAL A 212 11.17 17.77 -8.93
C VAL A 212 9.82 17.63 -9.62
N ILE A 213 9.55 16.49 -10.26
CA ILE A 213 8.26 16.24 -10.92
C ILE A 213 7.11 16.36 -9.91
N TRP A 214 7.23 15.73 -8.74
CA TRP A 214 6.18 15.81 -7.72
C TRP A 214 6.10 17.19 -7.05
N ALA A 215 7.23 17.85 -6.82
CA ALA A 215 7.27 19.19 -6.24
C ALA A 215 6.61 20.22 -7.15
N PHE A 216 6.90 20.18 -8.46
CA PHE A 216 6.27 21.06 -9.44
C PHE A 216 4.75 20.84 -9.50
N TYR A 217 4.30 19.58 -9.52
CA TYR A 217 2.88 19.24 -9.43
C TYR A 217 2.24 19.77 -8.13
N SER A 218 2.93 19.62 -7.00
CA SER A 218 2.45 20.09 -5.68
C SER A 218 2.32 21.61 -5.64
N GLU A 219 3.30 22.34 -6.18
CA GLU A 219 3.31 23.80 -6.18
C GLU A 219 2.20 24.34 -7.09
N TYR A 220 2.08 23.78 -8.30
CA TYR A 220 1.12 24.23 -9.30
C TYR A 220 -0.35 24.03 -8.86
N TYR A 221 -0.68 22.90 -8.24
CA TYR A 221 -2.08 22.57 -7.91
C TYR A 221 -2.47 22.73 -6.43
N PHE A 222 -1.49 22.83 -5.52
CA PHE A 222 -1.73 22.88 -4.08
C PHE A 222 -0.98 23.99 -3.36
N ASN A 223 -0.18 24.79 -4.08
CA ASN A 223 0.62 25.88 -3.51
C ASN A 223 1.52 25.42 -2.34
N THR A 224 2.13 24.24 -2.49
CA THR A 224 3.07 23.65 -1.51
C THR A 224 4.17 22.88 -2.21
N LEU A 225 5.36 22.79 -1.60
CA LEU A 225 6.50 22.08 -2.19
C LEU A 225 6.31 20.55 -2.23
N TRP A 226 5.47 20.00 -1.35
CA TRP A 226 5.26 18.55 -1.29
C TRP A 226 3.90 18.21 -0.71
N VAL A 227 2.92 17.97 -1.58
CA VAL A 227 1.58 17.56 -1.17
C VAL A 227 1.52 16.05 -0.99
N THR A 228 0.87 15.58 0.07
CA THR A 228 0.43 14.18 0.20
C THR A 228 -0.88 14.15 0.98
N GLU A 229 -1.76 13.18 0.69
CA GLU A 229 -2.99 12.98 1.47
C GLU A 229 -2.69 12.82 2.97
N ASN A 230 -1.58 12.17 3.32
CA ASN A 230 -1.25 11.84 4.70
C ASN A 230 -0.58 12.99 5.48
N SER A 231 -0.19 14.09 4.82
CA SER A 231 0.62 15.15 5.44
C SER A 231 -0.07 15.81 6.64
N LYS A 232 -1.39 16.02 6.58
CA LYS A 232 -2.16 16.62 7.67
C LYS A 232 -2.56 15.63 8.75
N LEU A 233 -2.48 14.32 8.49
CA LEU A 233 -2.77 13.30 9.51
C LEU A 233 -1.81 13.42 10.69
N LEU A 234 -0.59 13.92 10.51
CA LEU A 234 0.40 14.10 11.58
C LEU A 234 -0.19 14.83 12.80
N VAL A 235 -0.87 15.95 12.55
CA VAL A 235 -1.40 16.85 13.59
C VAL A 235 -2.81 16.47 14.05
N MET A 236 -3.49 15.57 13.33
CA MET A 236 -4.84 15.14 13.67
C MET A 236 -4.87 14.09 14.79
N PRO A 237 -5.95 14.01 15.58
CA PRO A 237 -6.19 12.92 16.52
C PRO A 237 -6.13 11.53 15.86
N PRO A 238 -5.75 10.48 16.61
CA PRO A 238 -5.50 9.13 16.09
C PRO A 238 -6.74 8.34 15.62
N HIS A 239 -7.94 8.91 15.80
CA HIS A 239 -9.20 8.31 15.34
C HIS A 239 -9.71 8.92 14.05
N ILE A 240 -9.10 10.02 13.57
CA ILE A 240 -9.49 10.69 12.34
C ILE A 240 -8.85 9.97 11.15
N SER A 241 -9.70 9.60 10.19
CA SER A 241 -9.34 8.97 8.93
C SER A 241 -9.03 10.01 7.85
N ILE A 242 -8.31 9.61 6.81
CA ILE A 242 -8.10 10.45 5.62
C ILE A 242 -9.41 10.77 4.89
N LEU A 243 -10.41 9.90 5.06
CA LEU A 243 -11.74 10.06 4.48
C LEU A 243 -12.66 10.96 5.31
N ASP A 244 -12.21 11.44 6.48
CA ASP A 244 -12.99 12.35 7.29
C ASP A 244 -12.83 13.79 6.79
N TYR A 245 -13.94 14.50 6.70
CA TYR A 245 -13.98 15.94 6.57
C TYR A 245 -13.71 16.59 7.94
N LYS A 246 -12.55 17.22 8.05
CA LYS A 246 -12.21 18.10 9.18
C LYS A 246 -11.44 19.32 8.61
N PRO A 247 -12.16 20.36 8.14
CA PRO A 247 -11.55 21.49 7.45
C PRO A 247 -10.77 22.39 8.41
N ASN A 248 -11.27 22.53 9.64
CA ASN A 248 -10.61 23.26 10.72
C ASN A 248 -9.80 22.27 11.54
N LEU A 249 -8.48 22.32 11.36
CA LEU A 249 -7.57 21.81 12.37
C LEU A 249 -7.68 22.79 13.54
N GLU A 250 -8.36 22.38 14.61
CA GLU A 250 -8.27 23.12 15.88
C GLU A 250 -6.77 23.34 16.17
N GLU A 251 -6.43 24.53 16.68
CA GLU A 251 -5.07 24.81 17.15
C GLU A 251 -4.78 23.90 18.33
N ASN A 252 -4.36 22.67 18.03
CA ASN A 252 -3.92 21.73 19.02
C ASN A 252 -2.72 22.36 19.72
N THR A 253 -2.76 22.37 21.04
CA THR A 253 -1.58 22.75 21.82
C THR A 253 -0.41 21.84 21.43
N TYR A 254 0.83 22.33 21.51
CA TYR A 254 2.02 21.51 21.23
C TYR A 254 2.00 20.18 22.01
N LEU A 255 1.47 20.21 23.23
CA LEU A 255 1.31 19.03 24.07
C LEU A 255 0.36 17.98 23.47
N GLU A 256 -0.77 18.41 22.89
CA GLU A 256 -1.72 17.52 22.22
C GLU A 256 -1.14 16.92 20.94
N ILE A 257 -0.38 17.69 20.16
CA ILE A 257 0.32 17.18 18.98
C ILE A 257 1.30 16.07 19.39
N ILE A 258 2.10 16.31 20.42
CA ILE A 258 3.05 15.31 20.96
C ILE A 258 2.29 14.07 21.45
N LYS A 259 1.20 14.25 22.21
CA LYS A 259 0.35 13.14 22.69
C LYS A 259 -0.22 12.32 21.55
N ASN A 260 -0.70 12.98 20.48
CA ASN A 260 -1.23 12.32 19.29
C ASN A 260 -0.15 11.51 18.58
N ILE A 261 1.04 12.06 18.39
CA ILE A 261 2.19 11.35 17.80
C ILE A 261 2.53 10.11 18.63
N ILE A 262 2.73 10.27 19.94
CA ILE A 262 3.06 9.15 20.83
C ILE A 262 2.00 8.05 20.77
N THR A 263 0.72 8.43 20.80
CA THR A 263 -0.39 7.46 20.77
C THR A 263 -0.40 6.68 19.45
N LYS A 264 -0.19 7.36 18.32
CA LYS A 264 -0.13 6.68 17.02
C LYS A 264 1.08 5.76 16.92
N GLU A 265 2.26 6.21 17.35
CA GLU A 265 3.47 5.37 17.38
C GLU A 265 3.29 4.13 18.25
N LEU A 266 2.69 4.26 19.44
CA LEU A 266 2.40 3.11 20.31
C LEU A 266 1.44 2.12 19.64
N ARG A 267 0.40 2.61 18.96
CA ARG A 267 -0.52 1.78 18.19
C ARG A 267 0.20 1.07 17.04
N THR A 268 1.07 1.77 16.32
CA THR A 268 1.83 1.22 15.20
C THR A 268 2.86 0.19 15.67
N ILE A 269 3.56 0.40 16.79
CA ILE A 269 4.47 -0.58 17.39
C ILE A 269 3.69 -1.82 17.86
N THR A 270 2.52 -1.62 18.47
CA THR A 270 1.65 -2.72 18.90
C THR A 270 1.20 -3.53 17.68
N ALA A 271 0.71 -2.86 16.64
CA ALA A 271 0.30 -3.49 15.40
C ALA A 271 1.47 -4.22 14.71
N PHE A 272 2.64 -3.59 14.63
CA PHE A 272 3.86 -4.18 14.10
C PHE A 272 4.26 -5.44 14.87
N THR A 273 4.02 -5.48 16.19
CA THR A 273 4.31 -6.67 17.00
C THR A 273 3.27 -7.76 16.72
N VAL A 274 1.99 -7.42 16.76
CA VAL A 274 0.87 -8.35 16.52
C VAL A 274 0.96 -8.98 15.13
N TRP A 275 1.13 -8.17 14.08
CA TRP A 275 1.29 -8.67 12.72
C TRP A 275 2.56 -9.51 12.55
N GLY A 276 3.64 -9.15 13.25
CA GLY A 276 4.89 -9.92 13.26
C GLY A 276 4.72 -11.34 13.77
N VAL A 277 3.83 -11.56 14.76
CA VAL A 277 3.50 -12.90 15.30
C VAL A 277 2.91 -13.80 14.20
N PHE A 278 2.11 -13.25 13.28
CA PHE A 278 1.50 -13.99 12.18
C PHE A 278 2.46 -14.30 11.02
N THR A 279 3.76 -14.05 11.18
CA THR A 279 4.78 -14.34 10.18
C THR A 279 5.69 -15.50 10.60
N PRO A 280 6.45 -16.10 9.67
CA PRO A 280 7.50 -17.08 10.01
C PRO A 280 8.59 -16.57 10.97
N LEU A 281 8.64 -15.26 11.23
CA LEU A 281 9.63 -14.64 12.12
C LEU A 281 9.60 -15.27 13.51
N ILE A 282 8.42 -15.53 14.06
CA ILE A 282 8.31 -16.04 15.43
C ILE A 282 8.96 -17.42 15.57
N ILE A 283 8.75 -18.30 14.59
CA ILE A 283 9.34 -19.65 14.56
C ILE A 283 10.86 -19.56 14.41
N ILE A 284 11.32 -18.72 13.48
CA ILE A 284 12.75 -18.52 13.22
C ILE A 284 13.46 -17.93 14.45
N PHE A 285 12.84 -16.94 15.08
CA PHE A 285 13.34 -16.28 16.28
C PHE A 285 13.43 -17.27 17.45
N PHE A 286 12.36 -17.99 17.74
CA PHE A 286 12.31 -18.97 18.84
C PHE A 286 13.34 -20.10 18.64
N TYR A 287 13.55 -20.54 17.40
CA TYR A 287 14.60 -21.50 17.09
C TYR A 287 16.01 -20.94 17.39
N LEU A 288 16.28 -19.69 17.03
CA LEU A 288 17.57 -19.05 17.28
C LEU A 288 17.83 -18.81 18.78
N THR A 289 16.81 -18.42 19.55
CA THR A 289 16.93 -18.19 21.00
C THR A 289 17.18 -19.51 21.74
N LEU A 290 16.36 -20.55 21.52
CA LEU A 290 16.56 -21.88 22.12
C LEU A 290 17.96 -22.43 21.83
N LYS A 291 18.44 -22.23 20.61
CA LYS A 291 19.78 -22.68 20.22
C LYS A 291 20.89 -21.89 20.91
N LYS A 292 20.73 -20.58 21.08
CA LYS A 292 21.71 -19.75 21.79
C LYS A 292 21.81 -20.17 23.25
N ILE A 293 20.67 -20.47 23.89
CA ILE A 293 20.60 -21.03 25.25
C ILE A 293 21.29 -22.40 25.29
N SER A 294 20.97 -23.30 24.36
CA SER A 294 21.57 -24.64 24.27
C SER A 294 23.07 -24.61 23.95
N LYS A 295 23.59 -23.63 23.22
CA LYS A 295 25.04 -23.46 22.94
C LYS A 295 25.82 -22.77 24.06
N LYS A 296 25.16 -22.24 25.09
CA LYS A 296 25.86 -21.73 26.28
C LYS A 296 26.64 -22.85 27.02
N THR A 297 26.44 -24.13 26.64
CA THR A 297 27.26 -25.28 27.07
C THR A 297 28.36 -25.70 26.08
N ASN A 298 28.46 -25.13 24.87
CA ASN A 298 29.58 -25.35 23.95
C ASN A 298 29.71 -24.18 22.95
N ALA A 299 30.60 -23.26 23.27
CA ALA A 299 30.81 -21.98 22.58
C ALA A 299 31.41 -22.15 21.17
N SER A 300 30.57 -22.43 20.17
CA SER A 300 30.96 -22.20 18.77
C SER A 300 30.57 -20.77 18.38
N SER A 301 31.57 -19.91 18.16
CA SER A 301 31.40 -18.53 17.69
C SER A 301 30.64 -18.48 16.37
N ILE A 302 29.62 -17.63 16.31
CA ILE A 302 28.90 -17.34 15.06
C ILE A 302 29.89 -16.59 14.16
N LYS A 303 30.51 -17.28 13.19
CA LYS A 303 31.30 -16.62 12.13
C LYS A 303 30.35 -15.85 11.20
N ILE A 304 30.01 -14.64 11.61
CA ILE A 304 29.31 -13.64 10.80
C ILE A 304 30.28 -13.23 9.69
N ASN A 305 29.95 -13.50 8.43
CA ASN A 305 30.69 -12.90 7.31
C ASN A 305 30.38 -11.40 7.30
N SER A 306 31.24 -10.61 7.96
CA SER A 306 30.87 -9.29 8.50
C SER A 306 30.37 -8.33 7.43
N LYS A 307 31.04 -8.22 6.28
CA LYS A 307 30.75 -7.16 5.31
C LYS A 307 29.41 -7.28 4.59
N LYS A 308 29.06 -8.47 4.08
CA LYS A 308 27.76 -8.67 3.40
C LYS A 308 26.60 -8.60 4.37
N ASN A 309 26.82 -9.09 5.60
CA ASN A 309 25.83 -9.02 6.67
C ASN A 309 25.61 -7.57 7.12
N ASN A 310 26.66 -6.74 7.16
CA ASN A 310 26.54 -5.31 7.44
C ASN A 310 25.73 -4.58 6.36
N LYS A 311 25.94 -4.88 5.07
CA LYS A 311 25.10 -4.31 4.00
C LYS A 311 23.64 -4.76 4.11
N LEU A 312 23.39 -6.03 4.39
CA LEU A 312 22.03 -6.53 4.57
C LEU A 312 21.36 -5.89 5.80
N ALA A 313 22.10 -5.73 6.90
CA ALA A 313 21.63 -5.03 8.09
C ALA A 313 21.33 -3.56 7.80
N PHE A 314 22.19 -2.85 7.07
CA PHE A 314 21.94 -1.49 6.61
C PHE A 314 20.67 -1.38 5.77
N LEU A 315 20.48 -2.27 4.78
CA LEU A 315 19.28 -2.32 3.97
C LEU A 315 18.02 -2.50 4.84
N ILE A 316 18.09 -3.38 5.84
CA ILE A 316 16.97 -3.61 6.76
C ILE A 316 16.69 -2.40 7.63
N LEU A 317 17.72 -1.75 8.16
CA LEU A 317 17.56 -0.52 8.93
C LEU A 317 16.92 0.59 8.08
N ALA A 318 17.31 0.70 6.82
CA ALA A 318 16.72 1.64 5.88
C ALA A 318 15.26 1.31 5.53
N ILE A 319 14.85 0.04 5.54
CA ILE A 319 13.44 -0.35 5.34
C ILE A 319 12.63 -0.16 6.63
N ILE A 320 13.21 -0.47 7.79
CA ILE A 320 12.58 -0.31 9.11
C ILE A 320 12.32 1.17 9.43
N SER A 321 13.16 2.09 8.96
CA SER A 321 12.95 3.53 9.18
C SER A 321 11.65 4.08 8.60
N VAL A 322 10.97 3.32 7.74
CA VAL A 322 9.63 3.66 7.24
C VAL A 322 8.55 3.41 8.31
N VAL A 323 8.77 2.51 9.28
CA VAL A 323 7.77 2.17 10.31
C VAL A 323 7.35 3.38 11.13
N PRO A 324 8.26 4.22 11.68
CA PRO A 324 7.85 5.46 12.33
C PRO A 324 7.09 6.41 11.40
N VAL A 325 7.43 6.49 10.12
CA VAL A 325 6.71 7.37 9.18
C VAL A 325 5.28 6.90 8.94
N ILE A 326 5.06 5.58 8.87
CA ILE A 326 3.71 4.99 8.88
C ILE A 326 3.01 5.26 10.24
N GLY A 327 3.78 5.25 11.34
CA GLY A 327 3.30 5.60 12.66
C GLY A 327 2.69 6.99 12.73
N LEU A 328 3.35 7.99 12.13
CA LEU A 328 2.86 9.37 12.09
C LEU A 328 1.48 9.52 11.42
N THR A 329 1.13 8.64 10.49
CA THR A 329 -0.18 8.65 9.82
C THR A 329 -1.27 7.92 10.62
N GLY A 330 -0.89 7.14 11.64
CA GLY A 330 -1.81 6.32 12.43
C GLY A 330 -2.21 4.99 11.79
N TYR A 331 -1.58 4.59 10.68
CA TYR A 331 -1.89 3.32 10.03
C TYR A 331 -1.34 2.12 10.82
N THR A 332 -2.19 1.13 11.01
CA THR A 332 -1.89 -0.10 11.80
C THR A 332 -2.13 -1.39 11.02
N ASP A 333 -2.44 -1.29 9.72
CA ASP A 333 -2.67 -2.45 8.86
C ASP A 333 -1.35 -3.20 8.60
N GLY A 334 -1.41 -4.54 8.68
CA GLY A 334 -0.27 -5.44 8.49
C GLY A 334 0.36 -5.34 7.10
N ARG A 335 -0.35 -4.80 6.11
CA ARG A 335 0.17 -4.57 4.75
C ARG A 335 1.41 -3.68 4.75
N TYR A 336 1.44 -2.64 5.58
CA TYR A 336 2.53 -1.66 5.60
C TYR A 336 3.83 -2.23 6.19
N PHE A 337 3.73 -3.30 6.98
CA PHE A 337 4.88 -3.95 7.62
C PHE A 337 5.43 -5.14 6.81
N PHE A 338 4.75 -5.54 5.73
CA PHE A 338 5.13 -6.73 4.96
C PHE A 338 6.59 -6.71 4.48
N ASN A 339 7.02 -5.61 3.86
CA ASN A 339 8.37 -5.47 3.34
C ASN A 339 9.42 -5.56 4.46
N VAL A 340 9.12 -4.97 5.62
CA VAL A 340 9.97 -5.08 6.81
C VAL A 340 10.10 -6.55 7.22
N TYR A 341 8.99 -7.27 7.37
CA TYR A 341 9.03 -8.68 7.74
C TYR A 341 9.75 -9.55 6.73
N LEU A 342 9.52 -9.34 5.43
CA LEU A 342 10.18 -10.08 4.36
C LEU A 342 11.71 -10.00 4.48
N PHE A 343 12.25 -8.79 4.64
CA PHE A 343 13.69 -8.60 4.75
C PHE A 343 14.27 -9.06 6.10
N ILE A 344 13.52 -8.93 7.20
CA ILE A 344 13.92 -9.53 8.48
C ILE A 344 13.97 -11.06 8.38
N ILE A 345 12.99 -11.72 7.72
CA ILE A 345 13.00 -13.16 7.48
C ILE A 345 14.26 -13.55 6.71
N ILE A 346 14.58 -12.85 5.62
CA ILE A 346 15.80 -13.12 4.82
C ILE A 346 17.06 -12.99 5.68
N PHE A 347 17.14 -11.98 6.54
CA PHE A 347 18.29 -11.76 7.43
C PHE A 347 18.43 -12.82 8.51
N LEU A 348 17.35 -13.19 9.18
CA LEU A 348 17.39 -14.25 10.19
C LEU A 348 17.77 -15.60 9.55
N LEU A 349 17.26 -15.90 8.36
CA LEU A 349 17.66 -17.07 7.57
C LEU A 349 19.14 -17.03 7.18
N ASN A 350 19.68 -15.83 6.90
CA ASN A 350 21.11 -15.65 6.64
C ASN A 350 21.97 -15.89 7.89
N ILE A 351 21.54 -15.47 9.08
CA ILE A 351 22.21 -15.78 10.36
C ILE A 351 22.16 -17.29 10.65
N MET A 352 21.02 -17.93 10.37
CA MET A 352 20.84 -19.37 10.54
C MET A 352 21.78 -20.22 9.67
N LYS A 353 22.20 -19.70 8.50
CA LYS A 353 23.00 -20.43 7.51
C LYS A 353 24.25 -21.09 8.11
N GLY A 354 24.99 -20.37 8.95
CA GLY A 354 26.24 -20.83 9.56
C GLY A 354 26.07 -21.76 10.76
N ASN A 355 24.84 -21.96 11.24
CA ASN A 355 24.63 -22.54 12.57
C ASN A 355 23.96 -23.92 12.59
N ILE A 356 23.33 -24.40 11.52
CA ILE A 356 22.37 -25.50 11.60
C ILE A 356 22.81 -26.76 10.82
N ASN A 357 22.78 -27.91 11.49
CA ASN A 357 22.88 -29.24 10.88
C ASN A 357 21.82 -29.44 9.79
N LYS A 358 22.16 -30.12 8.69
CA LYS A 358 21.27 -30.31 7.53
C LYS A 358 19.85 -30.79 7.91
N HIS A 359 19.75 -31.69 8.91
CA HIS A 359 18.48 -32.23 9.39
C HIS A 359 17.57 -31.18 10.08
N ASN A 360 18.13 -30.34 10.94
CA ASN A 360 17.36 -29.32 11.66
C ASN A 360 16.85 -28.21 10.72
N LYS A 361 17.59 -27.89 9.64
CA LYS A 361 17.11 -26.94 8.61
C LYS A 361 15.81 -27.41 7.96
N VAL A 362 15.73 -28.69 7.61
CA VAL A 362 14.52 -29.25 6.96
C VAL A 362 13.31 -29.22 7.89
N LYS A 363 13.49 -29.50 9.18
CA LYS A 363 12.40 -29.45 10.18
C LYS A 363 11.83 -28.04 10.30
N ILE A 364 12.69 -27.02 10.41
CA ILE A 364 12.25 -25.62 10.52
C ILE A 364 11.52 -25.15 9.27
N VAL A 365 12.05 -25.46 8.08
CA VAL A 365 11.38 -25.13 6.82
C VAL A 365 9.97 -25.73 6.79
N LYS A 366 9.80 -26.99 7.18
CA LYS A 366 8.47 -27.61 7.26
C LYS A 366 7.54 -26.89 8.24
N ILE A 367 8.01 -26.57 9.44
CA ILE A 367 7.20 -25.89 10.47
C ILE A 367 6.77 -24.51 9.97
N CYS A 368 7.69 -23.72 9.39
CA CYS A 368 7.35 -22.42 8.82
C CYS A 368 6.31 -22.54 7.70
N LEU A 369 6.44 -23.52 6.81
CA LEU A 369 5.47 -23.74 5.73
C LEU A 369 4.09 -24.11 6.26
N ILE A 370 4.01 -25.05 7.20
CA ILE A 370 2.75 -25.44 7.85
C ILE A 370 2.11 -24.22 8.52
N TYR A 371 2.91 -23.43 9.25
CA TYR A 371 2.42 -22.23 9.92
C TYR A 371 1.85 -21.19 8.95
N ILE A 372 2.57 -20.88 7.87
CA ILE A 372 2.09 -19.95 6.84
C ILE A 372 0.76 -20.44 6.25
N ILE A 373 0.67 -21.73 5.93
CA ILE A 373 -0.55 -22.32 5.36
C ILE A 373 -1.70 -22.21 6.36
N LEU A 374 -1.50 -22.60 7.62
CA LEU A 374 -2.54 -22.54 8.65
C LEU A 374 -3.06 -21.13 8.88
N ILE A 375 -2.16 -20.15 9.05
CA ILE A 375 -2.54 -18.74 9.24
C ILE A 375 -3.27 -18.20 8.00
N SER A 376 -2.76 -18.51 6.80
CA SER A 376 -3.37 -18.10 5.54
C SER A 376 -4.78 -18.65 5.35
N SER A 377 -4.98 -19.94 5.66
CA SER A 377 -6.26 -20.62 5.56
C SER A 377 -7.24 -20.14 6.62
N ALA A 378 -6.81 -19.99 7.88
CA ALA A 378 -7.64 -19.48 8.96
C ALA A 378 -8.14 -18.06 8.67
N TRP A 379 -7.27 -17.20 8.12
CA TRP A 379 -7.65 -15.85 7.69
C TRP A 379 -8.73 -15.88 6.61
N THR A 380 -8.54 -16.68 5.55
CA THR A 380 -9.51 -16.78 4.46
C THR A 380 -10.85 -17.29 4.96
N ILE A 381 -10.87 -18.35 5.79
CA ILE A 381 -12.11 -18.88 6.37
C ILE A 381 -12.82 -17.82 7.22
N GLY A 382 -12.11 -17.16 8.13
CA GLY A 382 -12.70 -16.14 9.00
C GLY A 382 -13.28 -14.97 8.22
N ARG A 383 -12.64 -14.59 7.11
CA ARG A 383 -13.13 -13.56 6.21
C ARG A 383 -14.38 -13.99 5.43
N THR A 384 -14.35 -15.17 4.82
CA THR A 384 -15.50 -15.71 4.08
C THR A 384 -16.71 -15.80 5.01
N MET A 385 -16.54 -16.33 6.21
CA MET A 385 -17.60 -16.39 7.23
C MET A 385 -18.15 -15.00 7.58
N LYS A 386 -17.28 -14.02 7.86
CA LYS A 386 -17.71 -12.64 8.14
C LYS A 386 -18.54 -12.05 7.01
N LYS A 387 -18.16 -12.31 5.75
CA LYS A 387 -18.89 -11.79 4.59
C LYS A 387 -20.24 -12.48 4.41
N THR A 388 -20.30 -13.81 4.50
CA THR A 388 -21.56 -14.56 4.41
C THR A 388 -22.55 -14.15 5.53
N THR A 389 -22.05 -13.78 6.71
CA THR A 389 -22.90 -13.25 7.79
C THR A 389 -23.31 -11.78 7.59
N ALA A 390 -22.50 -10.99 6.86
CA ALA A 390 -22.76 -9.57 6.61
C ALA A 390 -23.66 -9.34 5.37
N ASP A 391 -23.67 -10.27 4.41
CA ASP A 391 -24.48 -10.21 3.18
C ASP A 391 -25.99 -10.15 3.42
N ASN A 392 -26.47 -10.39 4.64
CA ASN A 392 -27.88 -10.14 4.98
C ASN A 392 -28.22 -8.66 5.17
N ASN A 393 -27.25 -7.73 5.19
CA ASN A 393 -27.49 -6.34 5.55
C ASN A 393 -26.77 -5.22 4.77
N THR A 394 -25.98 -5.45 3.71
CA THR A 394 -25.55 -4.40 2.74
C THR A 394 -24.72 -4.95 1.58
N PRO A 395 -24.80 -4.42 0.34
CA PRO A 395 -24.72 -2.99 0.05
C PRO A 395 -25.85 -2.40 -0.81
N GLU A 396 -26.12 -1.13 -0.59
CA GLU A 396 -27.11 -0.35 -1.32
C GLU A 396 -26.52 0.11 -2.67
N TYR A 397 -26.41 -0.81 -3.63
CA TYR A 397 -26.01 -0.49 -5.00
C TYR A 397 -26.82 0.69 -5.58
N ILE A 398 -26.17 1.61 -6.29
CA ILE A 398 -26.87 2.49 -7.23
C ILE A 398 -27.42 1.56 -8.32
N SER A 399 -28.74 1.45 -8.42
CA SER A 399 -29.35 0.60 -9.42
C SER A 399 -28.99 1.11 -10.83
N GLU A 400 -29.04 0.25 -11.84
CA GLU A 400 -28.77 0.68 -13.23
C GLU A 400 -29.75 1.79 -13.68
N ILE A 401 -30.98 1.73 -13.17
CA ILE A 401 -32.01 2.75 -13.38
C ILE A 401 -31.59 4.08 -12.74
N ASP A 402 -31.09 4.05 -11.49
CA ASP A 402 -30.56 5.24 -10.83
C ASP A 402 -29.36 5.82 -11.59
N ARG A 403 -28.46 4.97 -12.11
CA ARG A 403 -27.30 5.41 -12.90
C ARG A 403 -27.71 6.17 -14.15
N GLN A 404 -28.68 5.65 -14.92
CA GLN A 404 -29.18 6.31 -16.12
C GLN A 404 -29.88 7.64 -15.79
N GLY A 405 -30.67 7.67 -14.71
CA GLY A 405 -31.30 8.89 -14.21
C GLY A 405 -30.29 9.95 -13.78
N ILE A 406 -29.27 9.56 -13.02
CA ILE A 406 -28.16 10.42 -12.60
C ILE A 406 -27.42 10.98 -13.83
N ALA A 407 -27.07 10.13 -14.80
CA ALA A 407 -26.37 10.55 -16.02
C ALA A 407 -27.16 11.59 -16.81
N LYS A 408 -28.48 11.41 -16.97
CA LYS A 408 -29.36 12.37 -17.63
C LYS A 408 -29.45 13.69 -16.87
N CYS A 409 -29.56 13.63 -15.55
CA CYS A 409 -29.59 14.82 -14.69
C CYS A 409 -28.31 15.65 -14.83
N ILE A 410 -27.16 14.98 -14.80
CA ILE A 410 -25.85 15.60 -14.93
C ILE A 410 -25.71 16.35 -16.25
N THR A 411 -26.03 15.69 -17.37
CA THR A 411 -25.87 16.30 -18.70
C THR A 411 -26.84 17.46 -18.90
N THR A 412 -28.07 17.33 -18.44
CA THR A 412 -29.11 18.36 -18.60
C THR A 412 -28.83 19.60 -17.76
N ARG A 413 -28.26 19.43 -16.56
CA ARG A 413 -28.10 20.50 -15.56
C ARG A 413 -26.65 20.93 -15.35
N ASN A 414 -25.71 20.39 -16.14
CA ASN A 414 -24.27 20.69 -16.08
C ASN A 414 -23.69 20.54 -14.65
N ILE A 415 -24.08 19.47 -13.97
CA ILE A 415 -23.63 19.15 -12.61
C ILE A 415 -22.17 18.70 -12.67
N LYS A 416 -21.28 19.30 -11.87
CA LYS A 416 -19.84 18.97 -11.85
C LYS A 416 -19.43 18.26 -10.57
N ARG A 417 -19.99 18.62 -9.41
CA ARG A 417 -19.62 18.06 -8.10
C ARG A 417 -20.81 17.44 -7.40
N ILE A 418 -20.68 16.15 -7.04
CA ILE A 418 -21.74 15.41 -6.37
C ILE A 418 -21.23 14.87 -5.04
N LEU A 419 -21.92 15.23 -3.96
CA LEU A 419 -21.71 14.66 -2.64
C LEU A 419 -22.55 13.38 -2.50
N PHE A 420 -21.90 12.25 -2.28
CA PHE A 420 -22.51 10.96 -2.01
C PHE A 420 -22.60 10.71 -0.51
N ILE A 421 -23.82 10.52 -0.02
CA ILE A 421 -24.12 10.17 1.37
C ILE A 421 -24.80 8.81 1.38
N THR A 422 -24.23 7.88 2.14
CA THR A 422 -24.74 6.51 2.27
C THR A 422 -24.75 6.13 3.75
N LYS A 423 -25.72 5.29 4.15
CA LYS A 423 -25.95 4.90 5.55
C LYS A 423 -24.74 4.28 6.25
N ASN A 424 -23.89 3.59 5.49
CA ASN A 424 -22.67 2.95 6.01
C ASN A 424 -21.40 3.80 5.83
N GLY A 425 -21.49 4.93 5.12
CA GLY A 425 -20.33 5.53 4.50
C GLY A 425 -19.67 4.60 3.47
N PHE A 426 -19.10 5.20 2.44
CA PHE A 426 -18.16 4.56 1.50
C PHE A 426 -18.53 3.17 0.93
N GLU A 427 -19.49 3.10 0.00
CA GLU A 427 -19.71 1.91 -0.85
C GLU A 427 -19.37 2.22 -2.32
N GLN A 428 -18.07 2.38 -2.59
CA GLN A 428 -17.50 2.78 -3.90
C GLN A 428 -17.75 1.80 -5.06
N VAL A 429 -18.27 0.60 -4.80
CA VAL A 429 -18.29 -0.50 -5.79
C VAL A 429 -19.18 -0.20 -7.00
N SER A 430 -20.17 0.71 -6.89
CA SER A 430 -21.13 0.95 -7.97
C SER A 430 -20.87 2.19 -8.83
N VAL A 431 -20.01 3.13 -8.41
CA VAL A 431 -19.78 4.38 -9.15
C VAL A 431 -18.63 4.23 -10.15
N SER A 432 -17.60 3.47 -9.84
CA SER A 432 -16.39 3.42 -10.67
C SER A 432 -16.43 2.42 -11.82
N GLU A 433 -17.28 1.38 -11.75
CA GLU A 433 -17.29 0.30 -12.74
C GLU A 433 -18.01 0.72 -14.04
N ASN A 434 -18.91 1.72 -13.99
CA ASN A 434 -19.62 2.29 -15.15
C ASN A 434 -20.06 3.76 -14.99
N ALA A 435 -19.85 4.44 -13.86
CA ALA A 435 -20.36 5.81 -13.70
C ALA A 435 -19.30 6.82 -14.13
N ILE A 436 -19.48 7.65 -15.14
CA ILE A 436 -20.51 7.90 -16.14
C ILE A 436 -19.68 8.37 -17.34
N ASN A 437 -20.10 8.15 -18.59
CA ASN A 437 -19.38 8.56 -19.80
C ASN A 437 -19.10 10.09 -19.96
N SER A 438 -19.08 10.89 -18.89
CA SER A 438 -18.82 12.33 -18.91
C SER A 438 -17.42 12.68 -18.40
N LYS A 439 -16.86 13.75 -18.95
CA LYS A 439 -15.46 14.17 -18.79
C LYS A 439 -15.16 15.01 -17.54
N ALA A 440 -16.09 15.20 -16.59
CA ALA A 440 -15.88 16.15 -15.47
C ALA A 440 -16.85 15.97 -14.29
N LEU A 441 -17.03 14.74 -13.80
CA LEU A 441 -17.80 14.49 -12.58
C LEU A 441 -16.89 14.18 -11.41
N PHE A 442 -16.99 14.99 -10.37
CA PHE A 442 -16.24 14.80 -9.13
C PHE A 442 -17.18 14.29 -8.05
N PHE A 443 -16.95 13.05 -7.65
CA PHE A 443 -17.64 12.40 -6.55
C PHE A 443 -16.87 12.60 -5.25
N LEU A 444 -17.56 13.07 -4.22
CA LEU A 444 -17.05 13.24 -2.87
C LEU A 444 -17.91 12.43 -1.90
N SER A 445 -17.31 11.71 -0.97
CA SER A 445 -18.02 10.86 0.00
C SER A 445 -17.26 10.79 1.32
N PRO A 446 -17.27 11.86 2.15
CA PRO A 446 -16.56 11.84 3.42
C PRO A 446 -17.26 10.89 4.40
N SER A 447 -16.48 10.24 5.27
CA SER A 447 -17.01 9.23 6.20
C SER A 447 -17.80 9.79 7.39
N ASN A 448 -17.73 11.11 7.62
CA ASN A 448 -18.28 11.77 8.80
C ASN A 448 -19.16 13.00 8.47
N ILE A 449 -19.79 13.03 7.29
CA ILE A 449 -20.78 14.07 6.98
C ILE A 449 -22.09 13.83 7.74
N ASP A 450 -22.59 14.88 8.38
CA ASP A 450 -23.85 14.90 9.10
C ASP A 450 -24.57 16.25 8.93
N SER A 451 -25.74 16.41 9.56
CA SER A 451 -26.52 17.65 9.51
C SER A 451 -25.79 18.88 10.07
N ASN A 452 -24.75 18.69 10.88
CA ASN A 452 -24.04 19.80 11.52
C ASN A 452 -22.93 20.37 10.63
N ASN A 453 -22.38 19.57 9.72
CA ASN A 453 -21.22 19.95 8.90
C ASN A 453 -21.47 19.93 7.38
N ILE A 454 -22.61 19.41 6.92
CA ILE A 454 -22.91 19.27 5.49
C ILE A 454 -22.97 20.61 4.77
N ASP A 455 -23.54 21.66 5.37
CA ASP A 455 -23.68 22.97 4.72
C ASP A 455 -22.32 23.64 4.53
N ASP A 456 -21.44 23.54 5.52
CA ASP A 456 -20.05 23.99 5.42
C ASP A 456 -19.30 23.23 4.33
N PHE A 457 -19.48 21.91 4.27
CA PHE A 457 -18.88 21.08 3.23
C PHE A 457 -19.36 21.48 1.83
N VAL A 458 -20.68 21.61 1.67
CA VAL A 458 -21.34 22.02 0.42
C VAL A 458 -20.78 23.34 -0.07
N LYS A 459 -20.66 24.33 0.83
CA LYS A 459 -20.13 25.65 0.52
C LYS A 459 -18.65 25.61 0.18
N GLN A 460 -17.82 24.95 0.99
CA GLN A 460 -16.37 24.89 0.81
C GLN A 460 -15.97 24.18 -0.48
N HIS A 461 -16.62 23.05 -0.77
CA HIS A 461 -16.34 22.23 -1.95
C HIS A 461 -17.25 22.57 -3.13
N ALA A 462 -18.05 23.64 -3.06
CA ALA A 462 -18.95 24.10 -4.11
C ALA A 462 -19.75 22.95 -4.75
N ILE A 463 -20.39 22.15 -3.90
CA ILE A 463 -21.18 20.99 -4.32
C ILE A 463 -22.39 21.45 -5.16
N ASP A 464 -22.66 20.77 -6.26
CA ASP A 464 -23.79 21.08 -7.15
C ASP A 464 -25.01 20.19 -6.86
N ALA A 465 -24.78 18.96 -6.42
CA ALA A 465 -25.84 18.02 -6.09
C ALA A 465 -25.45 17.07 -4.96
N ILE A 466 -26.46 16.55 -4.27
CA ILE A 466 -26.33 15.55 -3.20
C ILE A 466 -27.05 14.29 -3.66
N TYR A 467 -26.34 13.17 -3.65
CA TYR A 467 -26.94 11.85 -3.79
C TYR A 467 -27.11 11.23 -2.40
N THR A 468 -28.36 10.93 -2.04
CA THR A 468 -28.70 10.27 -0.77
C THR A 468 -29.96 9.42 -0.94
N LYS A 469 -29.96 8.24 -0.30
CA LYS A 469 -31.15 7.39 -0.13
C LYS A 469 -31.88 7.66 1.19
N GLU A 470 -31.23 8.39 2.09
CA GLU A 470 -31.78 8.86 3.36
C GLU A 470 -32.32 10.30 3.23
N PRO A 471 -33.11 10.80 4.21
CA PRO A 471 -33.58 12.17 4.21
C PRO A 471 -32.45 13.18 4.01
N ILE A 472 -32.73 14.24 3.26
CA ILE A 472 -31.76 15.30 2.97
C ILE A 472 -31.32 15.93 4.28
N LEU A 473 -30.00 15.94 4.53
CA LEU A 473 -29.41 16.44 5.77
C LEU A 473 -29.06 17.95 5.73
N THR A 474 -29.15 18.60 4.57
CA THR A 474 -28.78 20.02 4.35
C THR A 474 -29.95 20.97 4.53
N HIS A 475 -29.68 22.18 5.01
CA HIS A 475 -30.64 23.28 5.05
C HIS A 475 -30.74 24.05 3.72
N SER A 476 -29.88 23.73 2.74
CA SER A 476 -29.89 24.35 1.43
C SER A 476 -31.14 23.98 0.65
N ASN A 477 -31.68 24.93 -0.10
CA ASN A 477 -32.79 24.66 -1.01
C ASN A 477 -32.36 23.66 -2.08
N THR A 478 -33.16 22.61 -2.32
CA THR A 478 -32.86 21.60 -3.33
C THR A 478 -34.01 21.38 -4.29
N THR A 479 -33.68 21.01 -5.53
CA THR A 479 -34.62 20.47 -6.50
C THR A 479 -34.30 19.01 -6.75
N GLN A 480 -35.25 18.12 -6.53
CA GLN A 480 -35.06 16.70 -6.84
C GLN A 480 -35.00 16.50 -8.35
N CYS A 481 -33.95 15.85 -8.85
CA CYS A 481 -33.78 15.53 -10.27
C CYS A 481 -34.04 14.04 -10.56
N ASN A 482 -33.72 13.17 -9.61
CA ASN A 482 -34.08 11.75 -9.60
C ASN A 482 -34.40 11.34 -8.14
N ASN A 483 -34.99 10.17 -7.94
CA ASN A 483 -35.42 9.62 -6.65
C ASN A 483 -34.39 9.84 -5.52
N ASN A 484 -33.10 9.71 -5.83
CA ASN A 484 -32.02 9.83 -4.86
C ASN A 484 -31.02 10.96 -5.15
N LEU A 485 -31.26 11.81 -6.16
CA LEU A 485 -30.35 12.91 -6.55
C LEU A 485 -31.04 14.28 -6.43
N TYR A 486 -30.49 15.11 -5.57
CA TYR A 486 -31.00 16.43 -5.22
C TYR A 486 -30.02 17.51 -5.69
N ILE A 487 -30.47 18.41 -6.55
CA ILE A 487 -29.66 19.53 -7.06
C ILE A 487 -29.78 20.69 -6.09
N LEU A 488 -28.64 21.25 -5.67
CA LEU A 488 -28.62 22.41 -4.80
C LEU A 488 -28.96 23.67 -5.61
N ILE A 489 -29.91 24.45 -5.13
CA ILE A 489 -30.25 25.77 -5.68
C ILE A 489 -29.26 26.76 -5.07
N LYS A 490 -28.41 27.36 -5.92
CA LYS A 490 -27.41 28.34 -5.51
C LYS A 490 -28.00 29.74 -5.36
#